data_AF-A0A3D3C0T6-F1
#
_entry.id   AF-A0A3D3C0T6-F1
#
_cell.length_a   1.000
_cell.length_b   1.000
_cell.length_c   1.000
_cell.angle_alpha   90.00
_cell.angle_beta   90.00
_cell.angle_gamma   90.00
#
_symmetry.space_group_name_H-M   'P 1'
#
loop_
_entity.id
_entity.type
_entity.pdbx_description
1 polymer ?
#
loop_
_entity_poly.entity_id
_entity_poly.type
_entity_poly.pdbx_seq_one_letter_code
_entity_poly.pdbx_strand_id
1 'polypeptide(L)'
;MTVMKFILKALLISVGLAYATLAWSQESARKTLEGSWEGPLVIGRDNMNLTFTFSINGEDFTASLTSSGLGIYGMPADTVLVDGRRITIRIPRLDLEFTGTTRMNEAGDGIARIDG
;
A
#
# COMPACT_ATOMS: atom_id res chain seq x y z
N MET A 1 31.90 26.98 28.82
CA MET A 1 31.06 27.33 27.66
C MET A 1 31.27 26.43 26.42
N THR A 2 32.10 25.39 26.50
CA THR A 2 32.42 24.51 25.35
C THR A 2 31.54 23.25 25.28
N VAL A 3 31.14 22.71 26.43
CA VAL A 3 30.34 21.46 26.54
C VAL A 3 28.92 21.63 25.98
N MET A 4 28.27 22.78 26.19
CA MET A 4 26.92 23.07 25.68
C MET A 4 26.83 23.09 24.14
N LYS A 5 27.93 23.47 23.45
CA LYS A 5 28.01 23.50 21.97
C LYS A 5 28.10 22.09 21.35
N PHE A 6 28.62 21.10 22.07
CA PHE A 6 28.68 19.70 21.61
C PHE A 6 27.34 18.98 21.77
N ILE A 7 26.61 19.25 22.85
CA ILE A 7 25.29 18.65 23.11
C ILE A 7 24.27 19.13 22.07
N LEU A 8 24.33 20.39 21.65
CA LEU A 8 23.44 20.95 20.62
C LEU A 8 23.70 20.36 19.21
N LYS A 9 24.96 20.02 18.89
CA LYS A 9 25.32 19.34 17.62
C LYS A 9 24.93 17.87 17.62
N ALA A 10 25.06 17.17 18.75
CA ALA A 10 24.66 15.78 18.89
C ALA A 10 23.14 15.58 18.76
N LEU A 11 22.34 16.52 19.27
CA LEU A 11 20.87 16.48 19.15
C LEU A 11 20.39 16.67 17.70
N LEU A 12 21.09 17.46 16.89
CA LEU A 12 20.75 17.65 15.47
C LEU A 12 21.11 16.43 14.60
N ILE A 13 22.13 15.66 14.99
CA ILE A 13 22.55 14.44 14.27
C ILE A 13 21.62 13.26 14.57
N SER A 14 21.15 13.11 15.82
CA SER A 14 20.19 12.05 16.18
C SER A 14 18.79 12.28 15.61
N VAL A 15 18.36 13.54 15.52
CA VAL A 15 17.12 13.93 14.86
C VAL A 15 17.19 13.58 13.37
N GLY A 16 18.28 13.91 12.66
CA GLY A 16 18.44 13.57 11.23
C GLY A 16 18.46 12.07 10.90
N LEU A 17 19.01 11.23 11.78
CA LEU A 17 19.05 9.78 11.58
C LEU A 17 17.66 9.12 11.68
N ALA A 18 16.75 9.66 12.50
CA ALA A 18 15.41 9.11 12.70
C ALA A 18 14.44 9.39 11.52
N TYR A 19 14.64 10.48 10.76
CA TYR A 19 13.80 10.75 9.57
C TYR A 19 14.19 9.89 8.38
N ALA A 20 15.49 9.58 8.23
CA ALA A 20 15.97 8.81 7.10
C ALA A 20 15.43 7.37 7.11
N THR A 21 15.35 6.74 8.29
CA THR A 21 14.81 5.38 8.44
C THR A 21 13.33 5.26 8.14
N LEU A 22 12.53 6.29 8.45
CA LEU A 22 11.09 6.32 8.16
C LEU A 22 10.82 6.42 6.65
N ALA A 23 11.59 7.22 5.92
CA ALA A 23 11.45 7.38 4.48
C ALA A 23 11.80 6.09 3.71
N TRP A 24 12.83 5.35 4.14
CA TRP A 24 13.20 4.08 3.51
C TRP A 24 12.19 2.96 3.74
N SER A 25 11.62 2.85 4.95
CA SER A 25 10.57 1.87 5.24
C SER A 25 9.32 2.12 4.40
N GLN A 26 8.94 3.39 4.22
CA GLN A 26 7.78 3.76 3.42
C GLN A 26 7.97 3.45 1.93
N GLU A 27 9.14 3.74 1.35
CA GLU A 27 9.45 3.43 -0.05
C GLU A 27 9.50 1.91 -0.32
N SER A 28 10.08 1.14 0.61
CA SER A 28 10.11 -0.34 0.49
C SER A 28 8.71 -0.94 0.58
N ALA A 29 7.88 -0.48 1.51
CA ALA A 29 6.48 -0.90 1.60
C ALA A 29 5.69 -0.51 0.34
N ARG A 30 5.97 0.67 -0.21
CA ARG A 30 5.37 1.18 -1.45
C ARG A 30 5.68 0.27 -2.64
N LYS A 31 6.96 -0.11 -2.80
CA LYS A 31 7.39 -1.09 -3.81
C LYS A 31 6.82 -2.48 -3.58
N THR A 32 6.64 -2.88 -2.33
CA THR A 32 6.06 -4.19 -2.02
C THR A 32 4.59 -4.27 -2.43
N LEU A 33 3.85 -3.14 -2.50
CA LEU A 33 2.46 -3.13 -2.97
C LEU A 33 2.34 -3.44 -4.47
N GLU A 34 3.38 -3.18 -5.27
CA GLU A 34 3.37 -3.46 -6.71
C GLU A 34 3.21 -4.97 -6.97
N GLY A 35 2.41 -5.32 -7.99
CA GLY A 35 2.10 -6.70 -8.34
C GLY A 35 0.67 -7.12 -8.00
N SER A 36 0.43 -8.43 -8.00
CA SER A 36 -0.91 -9.02 -7.92
C SER A 36 -1.26 -9.46 -6.51
N TRP A 37 -2.41 -9.00 -6.02
CA TRP A 37 -2.98 -9.32 -4.72
C TRP A 37 -4.32 -10.02 -4.91
N GLU A 38 -4.39 -11.24 -4.40
CA GLU A 38 -5.51 -12.14 -4.58
C GLU A 38 -6.30 -12.28 -3.28
N GLY A 39 -7.64 -12.27 -3.38
CA GLY A 39 -8.50 -12.43 -2.22
C GLY A 39 -9.92 -12.85 -2.58
N PRO A 40 -10.62 -13.54 -1.65
CA PRO A 40 -12.00 -13.94 -1.86
C PRO A 40 -12.94 -12.73 -1.72
N LEU A 41 -13.89 -12.62 -2.63
CA LEU A 41 -15.11 -11.85 -2.47
C LEU A 41 -16.23 -12.81 -2.12
N VAL A 42 -16.77 -12.67 -0.92
CA VAL A 42 -17.87 -13.50 -0.42
C VAL A 42 -19.15 -12.67 -0.42
N ILE A 43 -20.10 -13.04 -1.26
CA ILE A 43 -21.42 -12.41 -1.33
C ILE A 43 -22.48 -13.49 -1.03
N GLY A 44 -23.06 -13.43 0.16
CA GLY A 44 -24.02 -14.44 0.60
C GLY A 44 -23.38 -15.84 0.67
N ARG A 45 -23.76 -16.73 -0.25
CA ARG A 45 -23.16 -18.07 -0.38
C ARG A 45 -22.15 -18.17 -1.52
N ASP A 46 -22.07 -17.16 -2.37
CA ASP A 46 -21.14 -17.14 -3.49
C ASP A 46 -19.76 -16.73 -2.99
N ASN A 47 -18.74 -17.45 -3.45
CA ASN A 47 -17.34 -17.15 -3.19
C ASN A 47 -16.63 -17.10 -4.54
N MET A 48 -16.10 -15.93 -4.86
CA MET A 48 -15.36 -15.68 -6.09
C MET A 48 -14.01 -15.09 -5.76
N ASN A 49 -13.03 -15.35 -6.60
CA ASN A 49 -11.71 -14.80 -6.42
C ASN A 49 -11.56 -13.48 -7.18
N LEU A 50 -11.00 -12.48 -6.51
CA LEU A 50 -10.61 -11.21 -7.11
C LEU A 50 -9.09 -11.09 -7.06
N THR A 51 -8.52 -10.53 -8.12
CA THR A 51 -7.11 -10.15 -8.16
C THR A 51 -7.01 -8.68 -8.53
N PHE A 52 -6.42 -7.88 -7.64
CA PHE A 52 -5.98 -6.53 -7.94
C PHE A 52 -4.50 -6.56 -8.30
N THR A 53 -4.16 -6.12 -9.51
CA THR A 53 -2.77 -5.94 -9.93
C THR A 53 -2.43 -4.47 -9.86
N PHE A 54 -1.56 -4.09 -8.92
CA PHE A 54 -1.08 -2.73 -8.74
C PHE A 54 0.18 -2.48 -9.57
N SER A 55 0.35 -1.24 -10.01
CA SER A 55 1.56 -0.75 -10.66
C SER A 55 1.86 0.67 -10.21
N ILE A 56 3.15 1.00 -10.13
CA ILE A 56 3.60 2.33 -9.73
C ILE A 56 3.83 3.18 -10.99
N ASN A 57 3.28 4.39 -11.01
CA ASN A 57 3.53 5.38 -12.06
C ASN A 57 3.98 6.71 -11.43
N GLY A 58 5.30 6.89 -11.30
CA GLY A 58 5.87 8.01 -10.58
C GLY A 58 5.51 7.94 -9.09
N GLU A 59 4.81 8.96 -8.58
CA GLU A 59 4.32 8.99 -7.19
C GLU A 59 2.93 8.34 -7.01
N ASP A 60 2.23 8.07 -8.11
CA ASP A 60 0.87 7.55 -8.09
C ASP A 60 0.84 6.03 -8.17
N PHE A 61 -0.24 5.45 -7.62
CA PHE A 61 -0.59 4.05 -7.81
C PHE A 61 -1.67 3.92 -8.87
N THR A 62 -1.56 2.85 -9.65
CA THR A 62 -2.61 2.38 -10.55
C THR A 62 -2.94 0.94 -10.19
N ALA A 63 -4.15 0.49 -10.54
CA ALA A 63 -4.56 -0.89 -10.32
C ALA A 63 -5.48 -1.38 -11.43
N SER A 64 -5.51 -2.68 -11.64
CA SER A 64 -6.51 -3.34 -12.48
C SER A 64 -7.12 -4.53 -11.76
N LEU A 65 -8.40 -4.80 -12.02
CA LEU A 65 -9.16 -5.92 -11.47
C LEU A 65 -9.25 -7.05 -12.50
N THR A 66 -9.01 -8.26 -12.03
CA THR A 66 -9.30 -9.50 -12.76
C THR A 66 -10.09 -10.45 -11.87
N SER A 67 -11.12 -11.08 -12.43
CA SER A 67 -11.89 -12.16 -11.79
C SER A 67 -12.48 -13.06 -12.85
N SER A 68 -12.03 -14.31 -12.91
CA SER A 68 -12.55 -15.31 -13.83
C SER A 68 -14.02 -15.65 -13.54
N GLY A 69 -14.40 -15.71 -12.26
CA GLY A 69 -15.78 -15.97 -11.83
C GLY A 69 -16.77 -14.89 -12.27
N LEU A 70 -16.31 -13.64 -12.42
CA LEU A 70 -17.11 -12.52 -12.90
C LEU A 70 -16.89 -12.17 -14.38
N GLY A 71 -15.99 -12.88 -15.08
CA GLY A 71 -15.62 -12.56 -16.47
C GLY A 71 -14.92 -11.22 -16.64
N ILE A 72 -14.26 -10.71 -15.60
CA ILE A 72 -13.54 -9.43 -15.61
C ILE A 72 -12.06 -9.71 -15.88
N TYR A 73 -11.47 -9.07 -16.89
CA TYR A 73 -10.07 -9.26 -17.27
C TYR A 73 -9.38 -7.91 -17.44
N GLY A 74 -8.48 -7.57 -16.52
CA GLY A 74 -7.66 -6.35 -16.59
C GLY A 74 -8.45 -5.05 -16.55
N MET A 75 -9.59 -5.00 -15.87
CA MET A 75 -10.39 -3.77 -15.79
C MET A 75 -9.64 -2.71 -14.98
N PRO A 76 -9.27 -1.56 -15.56
CA PRO A 76 -8.52 -0.54 -14.83
C PRO A 76 -9.39 0.10 -13.76
N ALA A 77 -8.78 0.42 -12.62
CA ALA A 77 -9.41 1.26 -11.61
C ALA A 77 -9.37 2.73 -12.03
N ASP A 78 -10.48 3.43 -11.82
CA ASP A 78 -10.58 4.86 -12.06
C ASP A 78 -9.89 5.67 -10.94
N THR A 79 -9.77 5.10 -9.75
CA THR A 79 -9.10 5.73 -8.61
C THR A 79 -8.40 4.68 -7.76
N VAL A 80 -7.14 4.95 -7.40
CA VAL A 80 -6.39 4.21 -6.38
C VAL A 80 -5.79 5.21 -5.42
N LEU A 81 -6.18 5.14 -4.16
CA LEU A 81 -5.66 5.97 -3.08
C LEU A 81 -4.96 5.08 -2.06
N VAL A 82 -3.74 5.45 -1.70
CA VAL A 82 -2.96 4.80 -0.65
C VAL A 82 -2.63 5.86 0.39
N ASP A 83 -3.34 5.82 1.52
CA ASP A 83 -3.15 6.74 2.66
C ASP A 83 -2.59 5.97 3.86
N GLY A 84 -1.27 6.04 4.02
CA GLY A 84 -0.52 5.26 4.99
C GLY A 84 -0.69 3.76 4.75
N ARG A 85 -1.54 3.11 5.56
CA ARG A 85 -1.87 1.68 5.42
C ARG A 85 -3.23 1.42 4.77
N ARG A 86 -4.05 2.45 4.57
CA ARG A 86 -5.37 2.29 3.97
C ARG A 86 -5.26 2.37 2.45
N ILE A 87 -5.92 1.44 1.78
CA ILE A 87 -6.06 1.41 0.34
C ILE A 87 -7.54 1.63 0.01
N THR A 88 -7.82 2.48 -0.97
CA THR A 88 -9.15 2.63 -1.55
C THR A 88 -9.04 2.54 -3.07
N ILE A 89 -9.81 1.62 -3.66
CA ILE A 89 -9.88 1.41 -5.10
C ILE A 89 -11.31 1.62 -5.54
N ARG A 90 -11.52 2.41 -6.61
CA ARG A 90 -12.86 2.64 -7.17
C ARG A 90 -12.90 2.27 -8.64
N ILE A 91 -13.95 1.55 -9.00
CA ILE A 91 -14.32 1.23 -10.37
C ILE A 91 -15.82 1.53 -10.53
N PRO A 92 -16.23 2.81 -10.66
CA PRO A 92 -17.64 3.20 -10.67
C PRO A 92 -18.45 2.52 -11.79
N ARG A 93 -17.78 2.12 -12.87
CA ARG A 93 -18.39 1.38 -13.99
C ARG A 93 -18.92 0.00 -13.61
N LEU A 94 -18.42 -0.56 -12.51
CA LEU A 94 -18.88 -1.82 -11.92
C LEU A 94 -19.65 -1.62 -10.62
N ASP A 95 -19.93 -0.37 -10.23
CA ASP A 95 -20.45 -0.02 -8.90
C ASP A 95 -19.58 -0.62 -7.77
N LEU A 96 -18.25 -0.63 -7.99
CA LEU A 96 -17.29 -1.26 -7.09
C LEU A 96 -16.45 -0.21 -6.36
N GLU A 97 -16.43 -0.30 -5.04
CA GLU A 97 -15.45 0.32 -4.17
C GLU A 97 -14.85 -0.76 -3.26
N PHE A 98 -13.52 -0.85 -3.26
CA PHE A 98 -12.77 -1.69 -2.32
C PHE A 98 -12.04 -0.80 -1.33
N THR A 99 -12.16 -1.10 -0.05
CA THR A 99 -11.33 -0.48 1.00
C THR A 99 -10.58 -1.58 1.74
N GLY A 100 -9.26 -1.43 1.84
CA GLY A 100 -8.41 -2.38 2.53
C GLY A 100 -7.42 -1.73 3.47
N THR A 101 -6.81 -2.53 4.36
CA THR A 101 -5.71 -2.13 5.24
C THR A 101 -4.53 -3.06 5.05
N THR A 102 -3.35 -2.50 4.78
CA THR A 102 -2.11 -3.26 4.62
C THR A 102 -1.58 -3.73 5.99
N ARG A 103 -1.12 -4.98 6.02
CA ARG A 103 -0.39 -5.58 7.13
C ARG A 103 1.06 -5.73 6.73
N MET A 104 1.95 -5.21 7.56
CA MET A 104 3.39 -5.34 7.31
C MET A 104 3.86 -6.75 7.66
N ASN A 105 4.96 -7.17 7.03
CA ASN A 105 5.72 -8.35 7.43
C ASN A 105 6.35 -8.14 8.83
N GLU A 106 6.93 -9.20 9.39
CA GLU A 106 7.56 -9.16 10.72
C GLU A 106 8.72 -8.16 10.80
N ALA A 107 9.44 -7.95 9.69
CA ALA A 107 10.55 -7.01 9.60
C ALA A 107 10.10 -5.54 9.53
N GLY A 108 8.83 -5.28 9.21
CA GLY A 108 8.26 -3.93 9.06
C GLY A 108 8.74 -3.18 7.81
N ASP A 109 9.32 -3.87 6.84
CA ASP A 109 9.90 -3.27 5.62
C ASP A 109 9.09 -3.58 4.34
N GLY A 110 8.03 -4.38 4.45
CA GLY A 110 7.18 -4.74 3.33
C GLY A 110 5.76 -5.12 3.74
N ILE A 111 4.85 -5.12 2.77
CA ILE A 111 3.46 -5.54 2.95
C ILE A 111 3.37 -7.06 2.78
N ALA A 112 2.73 -7.74 3.73
CA ALA A 112 2.49 -9.18 3.69
C ALA A 112 1.05 -9.55 3.30
N ARG A 113 0.07 -8.68 3.62
CA ARG A 113 -1.36 -8.93 3.36
C ARG A 113 -2.13 -7.62 3.24
N ILE A 114 -3.26 -7.66 2.54
CA ILE A 114 -4.28 -6.61 2.54
C ILE A 114 -5.57 -7.20 3.14
N ASP A 115 -6.10 -6.53 4.17
CA ASP A 115 -7.35 -6.90 4.84
C ASP A 115 -8.46 -6.01 4.30
N GLY A 116 -9.50 -6.58 3.68
CA GLY A 116 -10.66 -5.84 3.15
C GLY A 116 -11.98 -6.43 3.61
#